data_AF-A0A7D4UA87-F1
#
_entry.id   AF-A0A7D4UA87-F1
#
_cell.length_a   1.000
_cell.length_b   1.000
_cell.length_c   1.000
_cell.angle_alpha   90.00
_cell.angle_beta   90.00
_cell.angle_gamma   90.00
#
_symmetry.space_group_name_H-M   'P 1'
#
loop_
_entity.id
_entity.type
_entity.pdbx_description
1 polymer ?
#
loop_
_entity_poly.entity_id
_entity_poly.type
_entity_poly.pdbx_seq_one_letter_code
_entity_poly.pdbx_strand_id
1 'polypeptide(L)'
;MKIVDSSDWRENLPFETPTLVADVVPGEPTRCVGCGADSALHERSELWAVKHRHPKNHSGFVRFYCAEHRPAVVVAPAPVVAAAKPKAARKPAAPRTTTPRPTPSIDRVRAMCPDCFLEVSATGECGMCGNKVF
;
A
#
# COMPACT_ATOMS: atom_id res chain seq x y z
N MET A 1 21.26 2.48 -32.49
CA MET A 1 20.00 1.93 -31.98
C MET A 1 19.88 2.31 -30.52
N LYS A 2 19.13 3.36 -30.15
CA LYS A 2 18.84 3.65 -28.74
C LYS A 2 17.63 2.79 -28.37
N ILE A 3 17.85 1.74 -27.59
CA ILE A 3 16.75 1.03 -26.93
C ILE A 3 16.31 2.00 -25.83
N VAL A 4 15.30 2.82 -26.14
CA VAL A 4 14.59 3.57 -25.12
C VAL A 4 13.82 2.52 -24.37
N ASP A 5 14.16 2.33 -23.10
CA ASP A 5 13.43 1.47 -22.19
C ASP A 5 11.95 1.85 -22.31
N SER A 6 11.15 0.96 -22.88
CA SER A 6 9.72 1.22 -23.11
C SER A 6 9.03 1.12 -21.76
N SER A 7 9.20 2.14 -20.92
CA SER A 7 8.57 2.19 -19.61
C SER A 7 7.05 2.12 -19.81
N ASP A 8 6.49 0.99 -19.41
CA ASP A 8 5.06 0.75 -19.49
C ASP A 8 4.37 1.69 -18.48
N TRP A 9 3.51 2.58 -18.97
CA TRP A 9 2.80 3.56 -18.15
C TRP A 9 1.99 2.92 -17.00
N ARG A 10 1.62 1.64 -17.13
CA ARG A 10 0.91 0.87 -16.10
C ARG A 10 1.75 0.68 -14.83
N GLU A 11 3.07 0.76 -14.94
CA GLU A 11 3.96 0.67 -13.79
C GLU A 11 3.78 1.85 -12.84
N ASN A 12 3.55 3.05 -13.39
CA ASN A 12 3.35 4.29 -12.63
C ASN A 12 1.93 4.43 -12.04
N LEU A 13 0.99 3.55 -12.38
CA LEU A 13 -0.35 3.61 -11.83
C LEU A 13 -0.38 3.14 -10.36
N PRO A 14 -1.04 3.90 -9.46
CA PRO A 14 -1.34 3.44 -8.11
C PRO A 14 -2.35 2.29 -8.11
N PHE A 15 -2.19 1.34 -7.19
CA PHE A 15 -3.11 0.22 -7.02
C PHE A 15 -4.46 0.66 -6.45
N GLU A 16 -5.55 0.07 -6.95
CA GLU A 16 -6.95 0.26 -6.54
C GLU A 16 -7.41 1.73 -6.53
N THR A 17 -6.65 2.60 -7.19
CA THR A 17 -6.93 4.03 -7.30
C THR A 17 -7.27 4.31 -8.76
N PRO A 18 -8.53 4.68 -9.08
CA PRO A 18 -8.92 4.98 -10.44
C PRO A 18 -8.30 6.29 -10.90
N THR A 19 -7.59 6.22 -12.02
CA THR A 19 -6.95 7.36 -12.70
C THR A 19 -7.60 7.53 -14.06
N LEU A 20 -7.85 8.77 -14.49
CA LEU A 20 -8.44 9.04 -15.79
C LEU A 20 -7.48 8.59 -16.91
N VAL A 21 -7.98 7.88 -17.93
CA VAL A 21 -7.09 7.29 -18.94
C VAL A 21 -6.45 8.37 -19.81
N ALA A 22 -7.20 9.43 -20.13
CA ALA A 22 -6.71 10.57 -20.91
C ALA A 22 -5.47 11.24 -20.29
N ASP A 23 -5.32 11.19 -18.96
CA ASP A 23 -4.19 11.83 -18.24
C ASP A 23 -2.92 10.98 -18.27
N VAL A 24 -3.03 9.68 -18.56
CA VAL A 24 -1.91 8.75 -18.44
C VAL A 24 -1.38 8.30 -19.81
N VAL A 25 -2.29 8.06 -20.77
CA VAL A 25 -1.88 7.63 -22.10
C VAL A 25 -2.86 8.13 -23.17
N PRO A 26 -2.37 8.85 -24.19
CA PRO A 26 -3.18 9.12 -25.38
C PRO A 26 -3.37 7.81 -26.18
N GLY A 27 -4.54 7.58 -26.74
CA GLY A 27 -4.79 6.38 -27.54
C GLY A 27 -6.24 6.24 -28.00
N GLU A 28 -6.51 5.12 -28.67
CA GLU A 28 -7.82 4.83 -29.25
C GLU A 28 -8.91 4.57 -28.19
N PRO A 29 -10.18 4.88 -28.50
CA PRO A 29 -11.34 4.49 -27.70
C PRO A 29 -11.30 3.02 -27.31
N THR A 30 -11.80 2.68 -26.13
CA THR A 30 -11.79 1.30 -25.65
C THR A 30 -13.03 0.96 -24.83
N ARG A 31 -13.22 -0.32 -24.55
CA ARG A 31 -14.42 -0.82 -23.87
C ARG A 31 -14.23 -0.80 -22.37
N CYS A 32 -15.32 -0.52 -21.66
CA CYS A 32 -15.39 -0.73 -20.23
C CYS A 32 -15.54 -2.22 -19.92
N VAL A 33 -14.81 -2.72 -18.92
CA VAL A 33 -14.90 -4.12 -18.48
C VAL A 33 -16.29 -4.48 -17.94
N GLY A 34 -17.00 -3.52 -17.31
CA GLY A 34 -18.34 -3.74 -16.77
C GLY A 34 -19.46 -3.75 -17.82
N CYS A 35 -19.32 -2.98 -18.91
CA CYS A 35 -20.35 -2.89 -19.95
C CYS A 35 -20.45 -4.15 -20.83
N GLY A 36 -19.44 -5.02 -20.84
CA GLY A 36 -19.40 -6.23 -21.66
C GLY A 36 -18.73 -6.06 -23.02
N ALA A 37 -18.60 -7.18 -23.76
CA ALA A 37 -17.83 -7.21 -25.01
C ALA A 37 -18.52 -6.51 -26.19
N ASP A 38 -19.85 -6.43 -26.17
CA ASP A 38 -20.66 -5.87 -27.24
C ASP A 38 -21.00 -4.38 -27.00
N SER A 39 -20.46 -3.77 -25.95
CA SER A 39 -20.71 -2.37 -25.66
C SER A 39 -20.06 -1.43 -26.68
N ALA A 40 -20.61 -0.22 -26.76
CA ALA A 40 -19.96 0.88 -27.44
C ALA A 40 -18.54 1.12 -26.87
N LEU A 41 -17.67 1.62 -27.74
CA LEU A 41 -16.35 2.11 -27.36
C LEU A 41 -16.52 3.47 -26.70
N HIS A 42 -15.82 3.69 -25.59
CA HIS A 42 -15.77 4.97 -24.90
C HIS A 42 -14.46 5.67 -25.20
N GLU A 43 -14.55 7.00 -25.31
CA GLU A 43 -13.38 7.86 -25.42
C GLU A 43 -12.50 7.76 -24.17
N ARG A 44 -11.21 8.04 -24.31
CA ARG A 44 -10.24 7.96 -23.21
C ARG A 44 -10.56 8.93 -22.06
N SER A 45 -11.23 10.04 -22.36
CA SER A 45 -11.69 11.03 -21.38
C SER A 45 -12.86 10.55 -20.52
N GLU A 46 -13.57 9.52 -20.96
CA GLU A 46 -14.72 8.94 -20.24
C GLU A 46 -14.37 7.68 -19.46
N LEU A 47 -13.11 7.23 -19.59
CA LEU A 47 -12.62 6.00 -19.02
C LEU A 47 -11.67 6.25 -17.86
N TRP A 48 -11.72 5.31 -16.92
CA TRP A 48 -10.88 5.23 -15.74
C TRP A 48 -10.03 3.96 -15.79
N ALA A 49 -8.71 4.11 -15.74
CA ALA A 49 -7.79 3.01 -15.53
C ALA A 49 -7.70 2.69 -14.04
N VAL A 50 -7.89 1.43 -13.68
CA VAL A 50 -7.66 0.93 -12.32
C VAL A 50 -6.69 -0.23 -12.37
N LYS A 51 -5.59 -0.12 -11.61
CA LYS A 51 -4.60 -1.18 -11.46
C LYS A 51 -4.98 -2.06 -10.27
N HIS A 52 -5.24 -3.33 -10.54
CA HIS A 52 -5.60 -4.30 -9.53
C HIS A 52 -4.44 -5.20 -9.14
N ARG A 53 -4.44 -5.67 -7.90
CA ARG A 53 -3.46 -6.65 -7.42
C ARG A 53 -3.76 -8.03 -8.00
N HIS A 54 -2.72 -8.78 -8.34
CA HIS A 54 -2.83 -10.18 -8.75
C HIS A 54 -2.05 -11.07 -7.77
N PRO A 55 -2.60 -12.19 -7.28
CA PRO A 55 -1.93 -13.02 -6.27
C PRO A 55 -0.55 -13.53 -6.69
N LYS A 56 -0.37 -13.77 -7.99
CA LYS A 56 0.88 -14.33 -8.56
C LYS A 56 1.70 -13.32 -9.36
N ASN A 57 1.22 -12.08 -9.51
CA ASN A 57 1.92 -11.07 -10.30
C ASN A 57 1.96 -9.74 -9.54
N HIS A 58 3.16 -9.35 -9.10
CA HIS A 58 3.41 -8.15 -8.33
C HIS A 58 3.14 -6.86 -9.12
N SER A 59 3.24 -6.89 -10.45
CA SER A 59 2.88 -5.74 -11.29
C SER A 59 1.36 -5.55 -11.41
N GLY A 60 0.58 -6.56 -11.03
CA GLY A 60 -0.87 -6.53 -11.13
C GLY A 60 -1.38 -6.48 -12.58
N PHE A 61 -2.59 -5.99 -12.77
CA PHE A 61 -3.16 -5.77 -14.09
C PHE A 61 -4.08 -4.54 -14.11
N VAL A 62 -4.16 -3.85 -15.24
CA VAL A 62 -5.00 -2.65 -15.41
C VAL A 62 -6.26 -2.98 -16.18
N ARG A 63 -7.40 -2.47 -15.70
CA ARG A 63 -8.72 -2.54 -16.34
C ARG A 63 -9.29 -1.15 -16.56
N PHE A 64 -10.10 -1.00 -17.60
CA PHE A 64 -10.79 0.24 -17.92
C PHE A 64 -12.25 0.18 -17.52
N TYR A 65 -12.73 1.26 -16.89
CA TYR A 65 -14.10 1.39 -16.42
C TYR A 65 -14.70 2.71 -16.88
N CYS A 66 -15.94 2.71 -17.33
CA CYS A 66 -16.70 3.96 -17.49
C CYS A 66 -17.09 4.50 -16.11
N ALA A 67 -17.63 5.71 -16.06
CA ALA A 67 -18.04 6.35 -14.81
C ALA A 67 -19.03 5.52 -13.98
N GLU A 68 -19.92 4.77 -14.64
CA GLU A 68 -20.94 3.95 -13.98
C GLU A 68 -20.38 2.66 -13.36
N HIS A 69 -19.40 2.03 -14.03
CA HIS A 69 -18.78 0.79 -13.56
C HIS A 69 -17.50 1.01 -12.75
N ARG A 70 -17.16 2.26 -12.43
CA ARG A 70 -15.95 2.59 -11.70
C ARG A 70 -16.03 2.01 -10.28
N PRO A 71 -15.00 1.28 -9.82
CA PRO A 71 -14.93 0.81 -8.44
C PRO A 71 -14.99 1.97 -7.44
N ALA A 72 -15.77 1.81 -6.37
CA ALA A 72 -15.83 2.78 -5.29
C ALA A 72 -14.48 2.82 -4.55
N VAL A 73 -13.88 4.01 -4.48
CA VAL A 73 -12.65 4.21 -3.70
C VAL A 73 -13.05 4.34 -2.24
N VAL A 74 -12.63 3.38 -1.42
CA VAL A 74 -12.72 3.53 0.04
C VAL A 74 -11.63 4.52 0.46
N VAL A 75 -11.95 5.81 0.42
CA VAL A 75 -11.05 6.84 0.96
C VAL A 75 -11.11 6.72 2.48
N ALA A 76 -10.04 6.20 3.08
CA ALA A 76 -9.90 6.23 4.53
C ALA A 76 -9.94 7.70 4.99
N PRO A 77 -10.72 8.03 6.04
CA PRO A 77 -10.81 9.41 6.51
C PRO A 77 -9.41 9.90 6.92
N ALA A 78 -9.04 11.09 6.46
CA ALA A 78 -7.77 11.71 6.78
C ALA A 78 -7.58 11.79 8.31
N PRO A 79 -6.38 11.50 8.85
CA PRO A 79 -6.13 11.64 10.28
C PRO A 79 -6.32 13.11 10.66
N VAL A 80 -7.32 13.37 11.49
CA VAL A 80 -7.52 14.69 12.11
C VAL A 80 -6.27 15.01 12.94
N VAL A 81 -5.47 15.96 12.47
CA VAL A 81 -4.32 16.46 13.21
C VAL A 81 -4.89 17.19 14.44
N ALA A 82 -4.89 16.52 15.58
CA ALA A 82 -5.31 17.15 16.83
C ALA A 82 -4.37 18.34 17.10
N ALA A 83 -4.94 19.54 17.15
CA ALA A 83 -4.22 20.77 17.42
C ALA A 83 -3.43 20.63 18.74
N ALA A 84 -2.11 20.78 18.66
CA ALA A 84 -1.24 20.75 19.82
C ALA A 84 -1.62 21.89 20.77
N LYS A 85 -2.00 21.54 22.01
CA LYS A 85 -2.21 22.53 23.08
C LYS A 85 -0.87 23.24 23.39
N PRO A 86 -0.84 24.56 23.58
CA PRO A 86 0.39 25.26 23.95
C PRO A 86 0.85 24.81 25.34
N LYS A 87 2.10 24.31 25.43
CA LYS A 87 2.73 23.97 26.70
C LYS A 87 3.08 25.25 27.46
N ALA A 88 2.45 25.45 28.62
CA ALA A 88 2.87 26.44 29.60
C ALA A 88 4.30 26.15 30.10
N ALA A 89 5.13 27.18 30.17
CA ALA A 89 6.51 27.11 30.65
C ALA A 89 6.55 26.63 32.11
N ARG A 90 7.23 25.50 32.36
CA ARG A 90 7.40 24.93 33.70
C ARG A 90 8.72 25.40 34.29
N LYS A 91 8.67 25.95 35.51
CA LYS A 91 9.85 26.34 36.32
C LYS A 91 10.79 25.14 36.54
N PRO A 92 12.11 25.36 36.67
CA PRO A 92 13.09 24.28 36.83
C PRO A 92 12.91 23.58 38.18
N ALA A 93 12.88 22.24 38.15
CA ALA A 93 12.83 21.38 39.32
C ALA A 93 14.20 20.75 39.59
N ALA A 94 14.54 20.62 40.87
CA ALA A 94 15.81 20.09 41.39
C ALA A 94 16.12 18.65 40.90
N PRO A 95 17.41 18.28 40.80
CA PRO A 95 17.83 17.02 40.19
C PRO A 95 17.42 15.80 41.04
N ARG A 96 16.76 14.84 40.39
CA ARG A 96 16.44 13.53 40.97
C ARG A 96 17.53 12.52 40.61
N THR A 97 17.96 11.77 41.61
CA THR A 97 18.95 10.69 41.57
C THR A 97 18.55 9.62 40.56
N THR A 98 19.48 9.25 39.68
CA THR A 98 19.29 8.31 38.58
C THR A 98 19.34 6.86 39.06
N THR A 99 18.25 6.12 38.89
CA THR A 99 18.25 4.64 38.92
C THR A 99 18.73 4.14 37.56
N PRO A 100 19.65 3.15 37.47
CA PRO A 100 20.14 2.66 36.19
C PRO A 100 19.03 1.95 35.40
N ARG A 101 18.94 2.29 34.11
CA ARG A 101 18.06 1.69 33.11
C ARG A 101 18.59 0.29 32.76
N PRO A 102 17.75 -0.76 32.72
CA PRO A 102 18.21 -2.09 32.29
C PRO A 102 18.61 -2.05 30.81
N THR A 103 19.83 -2.52 30.54
CA THR A 103 20.43 -2.63 29.22
C THR A 103 19.72 -3.73 28.42
N PRO A 104 19.31 -3.51 27.15
CA PRO A 104 18.80 -4.58 26.30
C PRO A 104 19.95 -5.56 25.98
N SER A 105 19.80 -6.81 26.39
CA SER A 105 20.68 -7.91 26.00
C SER A 105 20.47 -8.18 24.50
N ILE A 106 21.47 -7.84 23.69
CA ILE A 106 21.47 -8.02 22.22
C ILE A 106 21.79 -9.49 21.83
N ASP A 107 22.13 -10.33 22.81
CA ASP A 107 22.56 -11.71 22.59
C ASP A 107 21.45 -12.70 23.02
N ARG A 108 20.31 -12.67 22.31
CA ARG A 108 19.34 -13.75 22.37
C ARG A 108 19.06 -14.20 20.95
N VAL A 109 19.64 -15.36 20.60
CA VAL A 109 19.28 -16.09 19.38
C VAL A 109 17.79 -16.39 19.45
N ARG A 110 16.99 -15.68 18.65
CA ARG A 110 15.54 -15.92 18.54
C ARG A 110 15.32 -17.21 17.76
N ALA A 111 14.43 -18.06 18.24
CA ALA A 111 14.00 -19.24 17.51
C ALA A 111 13.48 -18.85 16.12
N MET A 112 13.84 -19.62 15.10
CA MET A 112 13.35 -19.46 13.73
C MET A 112 12.23 -20.46 13.47
N CYS A 113 11.20 -20.03 12.74
CA CYS A 113 10.14 -20.91 12.30
C CYS A 113 10.69 -21.84 11.19
N PRO A 114 10.52 -23.18 11.28
CA PRO A 114 11.04 -24.11 10.27
C PRO A 114 10.28 -24.03 8.94
N ASP A 115 9.04 -23.54 8.96
CA ASP A 115 8.21 -23.44 7.74
C ASP A 115 8.46 -22.14 6.97
N CYS A 116 8.71 -21.04 7.69
CA CYS A 116 8.83 -19.70 7.09
C CYS A 116 10.23 -19.09 7.19
N PHE A 117 11.15 -19.71 7.94
CA PHE A 117 12.51 -19.25 8.19
C PHE A 117 12.60 -17.82 8.75
N LEU A 118 11.54 -17.36 9.41
CA LEU A 118 11.46 -16.05 10.06
C LEU A 118 11.64 -16.19 11.56
N GLU A 119 12.17 -15.12 12.18
CA GLU A 119 12.28 -15.02 13.63
C GLU A 119 10.89 -15.09 14.28
N VAL A 120 10.78 -15.96 15.27
CA VAL A 120 9.56 -16.17 16.04
C VAL A 120 9.44 -15.09 17.12
N SER A 121 8.21 -14.67 17.39
CA SER A 121 7.91 -13.71 18.45
C SER A 121 8.31 -14.27 19.82
N ALA A 122 8.48 -13.40 20.82
CA ALA A 122 8.83 -13.83 22.18
C ALA A 122 7.79 -14.77 22.83
N THR A 123 6.58 -14.83 22.27
CA THR A 123 5.48 -15.72 22.67
C THR A 123 5.58 -17.13 22.07
N GLY A 124 6.55 -17.41 21.19
CA GLY A 124 6.68 -18.69 20.50
C GLY A 124 5.72 -18.87 19.32
N GLU A 125 5.07 -17.80 18.84
CA GLU A 125 4.17 -17.86 17.68
C GLU A 125 4.78 -17.13 16.47
N CYS A 126 4.75 -17.79 15.32
CA CYS A 126 5.22 -17.20 14.06
C CYS A 126 4.21 -16.17 13.56
N GLY A 127 4.62 -14.90 13.43
CA GLY A 127 3.75 -13.83 12.94
C GLY A 127 3.34 -13.96 11.48
N MET A 128 3.96 -14.86 10.70
CA MET A 128 3.65 -15.07 9.28
C MET A 128 2.68 -16.23 9.05
N CYS A 129 2.94 -17.40 9.64
CA CYS A 129 2.09 -18.58 9.45
C CYS A 129 1.17 -18.92 10.62
N GLY A 130 1.34 -18.28 11.79
CA GLY A 130 0.55 -18.57 12.99
C GLY A 130 0.92 -19.87 13.71
N ASN A 131 1.92 -20.61 13.22
CA ASN A 131 2.38 -21.83 13.89
C ASN A 131 3.06 -21.48 15.21
N LYS A 132 2.78 -22.30 16.24
CA LYS A 132 3.50 -22.25 17.51
C LYS A 132 4.77 -23.09 17.40
N VAL A 133 5.90 -22.43 17.60
CA VAL A 133 7.24 -22.99 17.56
C VAL A 133 7.78 -22.88 18.98
N PHE A 134 7.73 -23.98 19.72
CA PHE A 134 8.21 -24.10 21.10
C PHE A 134 9.59 -24.76 21.14
#